data_AF-A0A4V1ATR6-F1
#
_entry.id   AF-A0A4V1ATR6-F1
#
_cell.length_a   1.000
_cell.length_b   1.000
_cell.length_c   1.000
_cell.angle_alpha   90.00
_cell.angle_beta   90.00
_cell.angle_gamma   90.00
#
_symmetry.space_group_name_H-M   'P 1'
#
loop_
_entity.id
_entity.type
_entity.pdbx_description
1 polymer ?
#
loop_
_entity_poly.entity_id
_entity_poly.type
_entity_poly.pdbx_seq_one_letter_code
_entity_poly.pdbx_strand_id
1 'polypeptide(L)'
;MFSLDDFAKLQFLQGRWKGTSPDGKEFFEEYERPEPGVLQSRRYDSAAFTDGADSARISLNDGEVLSRWGEFTWRAAEIHPDSATFTPVNAPGTFVWQVVDDATLDATQRWNADGREQEYTLRLTRVGG
;
A
#
# COMPACT_ATOMS: atom_id res chain seq x y z
N MET A 1 -12.99 1.73 15.59
CA MET A 1 -11.70 2.28 16.04
C MET A 1 -10.68 1.16 15.96
N PHE A 2 -9.53 1.40 15.32
CA PHE A 2 -8.46 0.42 15.17
C PHE A 2 -7.55 0.39 16.41
N SER A 3 -7.06 -0.80 16.75
CA SER A 3 -6.03 -1.02 17.76
C SER A 3 -4.65 -1.24 17.14
N LEU A 4 -3.61 -1.36 17.98
CA LEU A 4 -2.28 -1.79 17.53
C LEU A 4 -2.30 -3.21 16.95
N ASP A 5 -3.16 -4.09 17.47
CA ASP A 5 -3.31 -5.46 16.97
C ASP A 5 -3.98 -5.47 15.60
N ASP A 6 -4.95 -4.58 15.37
CA ASP A 6 -5.52 -4.40 14.04
C ASP A 6 -4.48 -3.84 13.06
N PHE A 7 -3.72 -2.84 13.48
CA PHE A 7 -2.64 -2.28 12.66
C PHE A 7 -1.56 -3.32 12.34
N ALA A 8 -1.23 -4.20 13.29
CA ALA A 8 -0.24 -5.25 13.10
C ALA A 8 -0.60 -6.23 11.97
N LYS A 9 -1.89 -6.38 11.64
CA LYS A 9 -2.34 -7.20 10.51
C LYS A 9 -1.78 -6.72 9.17
N LEU A 10 -1.40 -5.45 9.02
CA LEU A 10 -0.73 -4.92 7.83
C LEU A 10 0.68 -5.50 7.59
N GLN A 11 1.18 -6.37 8.47
CA GLN A 11 2.49 -6.99 8.32
C GLN A 11 2.68 -7.77 7.01
N PHE A 12 1.59 -8.20 6.35
CA PHE A 12 1.67 -8.87 5.05
C PHE A 12 2.31 -7.98 3.96
N LEU A 13 2.24 -6.65 4.11
CA LEU A 13 2.89 -5.69 3.20
C LEU A 13 4.40 -5.65 3.39
N GLN A 14 4.94 -6.00 4.56
CA GLN A 14 6.36 -5.81 4.87
C GLN A 14 7.27 -6.63 3.95
N GLY A 15 8.33 -6.01 3.47
CA GLY A 15 9.30 -6.61 2.56
C GLY A 15 9.48 -5.80 1.29
N ARG A 16 10.18 -6.40 0.33
CA ARG A 16 10.51 -5.80 -0.96
C ARG A 16 9.67 -6.43 -2.05
N TRP A 17 9.19 -5.59 -2.94
CA TRP A 17 8.24 -5.95 -3.98
C TRP A 17 8.66 -5.35 -5.32
N LYS A 18 8.31 -6.05 -6.39
CA LYS A 18 8.43 -5.61 -7.77
C LYS A 18 7.05 -5.57 -8.40
N GLY A 19 6.71 -4.45 -8.99
CA GLY A 19 5.52 -4.28 -9.82
C GLY A 19 5.89 -3.89 -11.25
N THR A 20 4.88 -3.91 -12.12
CA THR A 20 4.98 -3.40 -13.49
C THR A 20 3.88 -2.37 -13.70
N SER A 21 4.24 -1.14 -14.02
CA SER A 21 3.28 -0.05 -14.28
C SER A 21 2.52 -0.27 -15.61
N PRO A 22 1.42 0.45 -15.86
CA PRO A 22 0.67 0.33 -17.10
C PRO A 22 1.48 0.55 -18.39
N ASP A 23 2.56 1.34 -18.32
CA ASP A 23 3.48 1.58 -19.43
C ASP A 23 4.54 0.46 -19.61
N GLY A 24 4.45 -0.61 -18.83
CA GLY A 24 5.32 -1.77 -18.91
C GLY A 24 6.65 -1.62 -18.16
N LYS A 25 6.89 -0.49 -17.47
CA LYS A 25 8.11 -0.29 -16.70
C LYS A 25 8.04 -1.03 -15.37
N GLU A 26 9.16 -1.63 -14.98
CA GLU A 26 9.31 -2.18 -13.64
C GLU A 26 9.47 -1.04 -12.63
N PHE A 27 8.92 -1.24 -11.45
CA PHE A 27 9.19 -0.42 -10.28
C PHE A 27 9.31 -1.32 -9.06
N PHE A 28 9.98 -0.81 -8.04
CA PHE A 28 10.25 -1.56 -6.82
C PHE A 28 9.70 -0.80 -5.62
N GLU A 29 9.18 -1.52 -4.65
CA GLU A 29 8.70 -0.95 -3.39
C GLU A 29 9.27 -1.71 -2.21
N GLU A 30 9.56 -0.99 -1.13
CA GLU A 30 9.96 -1.57 0.15
C GLU A 30 9.02 -1.06 1.23
N TYR A 31 8.49 -1.98 2.03
CA TYR A 31 7.65 -1.67 3.18
C TYR A 31 8.35 -2.12 4.45
N GLU A 32 8.55 -1.17 5.36
CA GLU A 32 9.21 -1.38 6.65
C GLU A 32 8.31 -0.91 7.79
N ARG A 33 8.38 -1.59 8.93
CA ARG A 33 7.68 -1.19 10.16
C ARG A 33 8.68 -0.64 11.17
N PRO A 34 9.05 0.65 11.10
CA PRO A 34 10.06 1.22 11.99
C PRO A 34 9.61 1.28 13.46
N GLU A 35 8.29 1.30 13.71
CA GLU A 35 7.71 1.31 15.05
C GLU A 35 6.29 0.68 15.01
N PRO A 36 5.73 0.21 16.14
CA PRO A 36 4.48 -0.55 16.15
C PRO A 36 3.28 0.14 15.49
N GLY A 37 3.19 1.46 15.53
CA GLY A 37 2.07 2.21 14.94
C GLY A 37 2.34 2.77 13.54
N VAL A 38 3.44 2.39 12.88
CA VAL A 38 3.87 2.99 11.61
C VAL A 38 4.36 1.93 10.64
N LEU A 39 3.87 2.00 9.41
CA LEU A 39 4.38 1.27 8.26
C LEU A 39 4.81 2.32 7.23
N GLN A 40 6.05 2.25 6.77
CA GLN A 40 6.62 3.17 5.79
C GLN A 40 6.85 2.42 4.49
N SER A 41 6.39 2.98 3.37
CA SER A 41 6.73 2.50 2.05
C SER A 41 7.73 3.43 1.38
N ARG A 42 8.60 2.87 0.54
CA ARG A 42 9.50 3.60 -0.35
C ARG A 42 9.45 2.98 -1.73
N ARG A 43 9.41 3.81 -2.76
CA ARG A 43 9.45 3.39 -4.16
C ARG A 43 10.82 3.67 -4.77
N TYR A 44 11.29 2.75 -5.60
CA TYR A 44 12.60 2.77 -6.23
C TYR A 44 12.47 2.41 -7.72
N ASP A 45 13.38 2.95 -8.51
CA ASP A 45 13.46 2.67 -9.96
C ASP A 45 14.26 1.40 -10.28
N SER A 46 14.92 0.80 -9.27
CA SER A 46 15.74 -0.40 -9.47
C SER A 46 15.71 -1.36 -8.28
N ALA A 47 16.04 -2.62 -8.57
CA ALA A 47 16.19 -3.68 -7.57
C ALA A 47 17.36 -3.50 -6.59
N ALA A 48 18.13 -2.40 -6.69
CA ALA A 48 19.22 -2.09 -5.77
C ALA A 48 18.72 -1.43 -4.47
N PHE A 49 17.52 -0.82 -4.46
CA PHE A 49 16.92 -0.15 -3.30
C PHE A 49 17.79 0.97 -2.69
N THR A 50 18.56 1.70 -3.50
CA THR A 50 19.51 2.75 -3.03
C THR A 50 18.98 4.17 -3.12
N ASP A 51 18.17 4.47 -4.14
CA ASP A 51 17.75 5.84 -4.49
C ASP A 51 16.22 5.95 -4.46
N GLY A 52 15.65 5.96 -3.25
CA GLY A 52 14.20 6.05 -3.07
C GLY A 52 13.64 7.36 -3.63
N ALA A 53 12.71 7.26 -4.57
CA ALA A 53 12.12 8.42 -5.27
C ALA A 53 10.92 9.00 -4.51
N ASP A 54 10.10 8.12 -3.93
CA ASP A 54 8.83 8.47 -3.29
C ASP A 54 8.60 7.62 -2.05
N SER A 55 7.87 8.16 -1.07
CA SER A 55 7.51 7.40 0.15
C SER A 55 6.07 7.66 0.58
N ALA A 56 5.43 6.61 1.10
CA ALA A 56 4.18 6.74 1.82
C ALA A 56 4.39 6.37 3.29
N ARG A 57 3.57 6.95 4.17
CA ARG A 57 3.53 6.61 5.60
C ARG A 57 2.10 6.24 5.99
N ILE A 58 1.94 5.01 6.47
CA ILE A 58 0.71 4.52 7.08
C ILE A 58 0.90 4.59 8.59
N SER A 59 0.07 5.34 9.31
CA SER A 59 0.17 5.49 10.76
C SER A 59 -1.14 5.33 11.50
N LEU A 60 -1.08 4.70 12.68
CA LEU A 60 -2.16 4.62 13.66
C LEU A 60 -2.11 5.83 14.60
N ASN A 61 -3.14 6.67 14.61
CA ASN A 61 -3.27 7.79 15.54
C ASN A 61 -4.70 7.85 16.05
N ASP A 62 -4.88 7.89 17.37
CA ASP A 62 -6.20 7.98 18.03
C ASP A 62 -7.24 6.97 17.50
N GLY A 63 -6.74 5.77 17.14
CA GLY A 63 -7.57 4.69 16.63
C GLY A 63 -8.04 4.84 15.18
N GLU A 64 -7.46 5.77 14.43
CA GLU A 64 -7.55 5.87 12.98
C GLU A 64 -6.25 5.42 12.33
N VAL A 65 -6.34 4.70 11.22
CA VAL A 65 -5.17 4.35 10.39
C VAL A 65 -5.20 5.20 9.14
N LEU A 66 -4.17 6.01 8.93
CA LEU A 66 -4.07 6.95 7.80
C LEU A 66 -2.86 6.62 6.94
N SER A 67 -3.06 6.49 5.63
CA SER A 67 -1.99 6.43 4.64
C SER A 67 -1.78 7.80 4.02
N ARG A 68 -0.54 8.29 3.97
CA ARG A 68 -0.19 9.57 3.35
C ARG A 68 0.91 9.37 2.32
N TRP A 69 0.72 9.91 1.12
CA TRP A 69 1.71 9.94 0.05
C TRP A 69 1.64 11.29 -0.67
N GLY A 70 2.70 12.10 -0.56
CA GLY A 70 2.68 13.48 -1.02
C GLY A 70 1.58 14.29 -0.32
N GLU A 71 0.70 14.91 -1.11
CA GLU A 71 -0.49 15.64 -0.61
C GLU A 71 -1.71 14.74 -0.35
N PHE A 72 -1.68 13.49 -0.83
CA PHE A 72 -2.82 12.59 -0.77
C PHE A 72 -2.89 11.85 0.58
N THR A 73 -4.11 11.75 1.11
CA THR A 73 -4.42 11.00 2.33
C THR A 73 -5.58 10.04 2.09
N TRP A 74 -5.42 8.82 2.61
CA TRP A 74 -6.45 7.81 2.73
C TRP A 74 -6.64 7.40 4.19
N ARG A 75 -7.84 6.95 4.51
CA ARG A 75 -8.19 6.37 5.81
C ARG A 75 -8.53 4.90 5.64
N ALA A 76 -8.01 4.04 6.51
CA ALA A 76 -8.40 2.63 6.50
C ALA A 76 -9.90 2.49 6.80
N ALA A 77 -10.59 1.74 5.94
CA ALA A 77 -11.95 1.30 6.16
C ALA A 77 -11.96 -0.09 6.82
N GLU A 78 -11.09 -0.99 6.34
CA GLU A 78 -11.01 -2.38 6.77
C GLU A 78 -9.56 -2.85 6.78
N ILE A 79 -9.19 -3.65 7.78
CA ILE A 79 -7.87 -4.29 7.87
C ILE A 79 -8.07 -5.74 8.33
N HIS A 80 -7.60 -6.66 7.51
CA HIS A 80 -7.61 -8.10 7.73
C HIS A 80 -6.18 -8.64 7.62
N PRO A 81 -5.92 -9.90 8.04
CA PRO A 81 -4.59 -10.50 7.95
C PRO A 81 -4.05 -10.64 6.52
N ASP A 82 -4.93 -10.65 5.52
CA ASP A 82 -4.62 -10.90 4.10
C ASP A 82 -5.05 -9.74 3.19
N SER A 83 -5.63 -8.68 3.74
CA SER A 83 -6.19 -7.59 2.94
C SER A 83 -6.35 -6.31 3.74
N ALA A 84 -6.34 -5.18 3.05
CA ALA A 84 -6.63 -3.88 3.66
C ALA A 84 -7.26 -2.92 2.65
N THR A 85 -8.33 -2.23 3.06
CA THR A 85 -9.05 -1.26 2.24
C THR A 85 -8.86 0.14 2.82
N PHE A 86 -8.45 1.08 1.98
CA PHE A 86 -8.21 2.48 2.31
C PHE A 86 -9.07 3.39 1.43
N THR A 87 -9.98 4.15 2.04
CA THR A 87 -10.87 5.09 1.35
C THR A 87 -10.27 6.49 1.30
N PRO A 88 -10.54 7.27 0.23
CA PRO A 88 -9.92 8.58 0.06
C PRO A 88 -10.45 9.59 1.09
N VAL A 89 -9.54 10.34 1.71
CA VAL A 89 -9.87 11.58 2.44
C VAL A 89 -9.70 12.78 1.51
N ASN A 90 -8.55 12.84 0.83
CA ASN A 90 -8.22 13.83 -0.21
C ASN A 90 -7.35 13.18 -1.28
N ALA A 91 -7.85 12.11 -1.88
CA ALA A 91 -7.10 11.28 -2.81
C ALA A 91 -8.00 10.79 -3.97
N PRO A 92 -7.44 10.37 -5.12
CA PRO A 92 -8.22 10.11 -6.34
C PRO A 92 -9.13 8.87 -6.30
N GLY A 93 -8.99 7.99 -5.30
CA GLY A 93 -9.78 6.77 -5.23
C GLY A 93 -9.48 5.90 -4.01
N THR A 94 -10.21 4.81 -3.87
CA THR A 94 -9.98 3.77 -2.86
C THR A 94 -8.80 2.89 -3.27
N PHE A 95 -7.94 2.54 -2.32
CA PHE A 95 -6.90 1.53 -2.52
C PHE A 95 -7.21 0.28 -1.72
N VAL A 96 -7.01 -0.88 -2.35
CA VAL A 96 -7.19 -2.19 -1.74
C VAL A 96 -5.91 -2.99 -1.93
N TRP A 97 -5.38 -3.52 -0.84
CA TRP A 97 -4.31 -4.50 -0.83
C TRP A 97 -4.89 -5.88 -0.59
N GLN A 98 -4.41 -6.89 -1.33
CA GLN A 98 -4.85 -8.27 -1.18
C GLN A 98 -3.66 -9.23 -1.35
N VAL A 99 -3.48 -10.14 -0.40
CA VAL A 99 -2.55 -11.27 -0.54
C VAL A 99 -3.14 -12.27 -1.52
N VAL A 100 -2.34 -12.69 -2.50
CA VAL A 100 -2.68 -13.77 -3.44
C VAL A 100 -2.03 -15.07 -3.00
N ASP A 101 -0.73 -15.01 -2.69
CA ASP A 101 0.08 -16.10 -2.16
C ASP A 101 1.28 -15.52 -1.38
N ASP A 102 2.13 -16.39 -0.83
CA ASP A 102 3.26 -16.01 0.02
C ASP A 102 4.25 -15.04 -0.63
N ALA A 103 4.30 -14.99 -1.97
CA ALA A 103 5.22 -14.16 -2.72
C ALA A 103 4.52 -13.06 -3.54
N THR A 104 3.19 -12.90 -3.40
CA THR A 104 2.40 -12.13 -4.35
C THR A 104 1.29 -11.32 -3.67
N LEU A 105 1.22 -10.04 -4.03
CA LEU A 105 0.13 -9.13 -3.63
C LEU A 105 -0.54 -8.52 -4.85
N ASP A 106 -1.82 -8.19 -4.72
CA ASP A 106 -2.52 -7.26 -5.58
C ASP A 106 -2.70 -5.91 -4.87
N ALA A 107 -2.44 -4.84 -5.61
CA ALA A 107 -2.76 -3.47 -5.26
C ALA A 107 -3.82 -2.94 -6.25
N THR A 108 -5.07 -2.86 -5.81
CA THR A 108 -6.18 -2.37 -6.64
C THR A 108 -6.50 -0.93 -6.29
N GLN A 109 -6.50 -0.05 -7.27
CA GLN A 109 -7.06 1.29 -7.18
C GLN A 109 -8.47 1.28 -7.76
N ARG A 110 -9.45 1.80 -7.03
CA ARG A 110 -10.83 1.99 -7.50
C ARG A 110 -11.19 3.47 -7.48
N TRP A 111 -11.75 3.99 -8.56
CA TRP A 111 -12.18 5.39 -8.65
C TRP A 111 -13.44 5.52 -9.49
N ASN A 112 -14.10 6.68 -9.42
CA ASN A 112 -15.23 6.97 -10.29
C ASN A 112 -14.76 7.90 -11.42
N ALA A 113 -15.07 7.53 -12.66
CA ALA A 113 -14.89 8.37 -13.84
C ALA A 113 -16.18 8.36 -14.66
N ASP A 114 -16.68 9.54 -15.04
CA ASP A 114 -17.90 9.71 -15.84
C ASP A 114 -19.13 8.98 -15.28
N GLY A 115 -19.27 8.97 -13.94
CA GLY A 115 -20.38 8.30 -13.24
C GLY A 115 -20.30 6.78 -13.24
N ARG A 116 -19.15 6.20 -13.62
CA ARG A 116 -18.90 4.75 -13.60
C ARG A 116 -17.71 4.44 -12.71
N GLU A 117 -17.83 3.36 -11.95
CA GLU A 117 -16.70 2.79 -11.24
C GLU A 117 -15.67 2.25 -12.25
N GLN A 118 -14.41 2.59 -12.01
CA GLN A 118 -13.24 2.10 -12.70
C GLN A 118 -12.34 1.44 -11.66
N GLU A 119 -11.63 0.40 -12.08
CA GLU A 119 -10.60 -0.20 -11.25
C GLU A 119 -9.37 -0.59 -12.07
N TYR A 120 -8.23 -0.58 -11.39
CA TYR A 120 -6.97 -1.04 -11.93
C TYR A 120 -6.21 -1.80 -10.87
N THR A 121 -5.77 -3.02 -11.20
CA THR A 121 -5.03 -3.90 -10.29
C THR A 121 -3.60 -4.05 -10.77
N LEU A 122 -2.66 -3.74 -9.87
CA LEU A 122 -1.25 -3.98 -10.02
C LEU A 122 -0.86 -5.23 -9.24
N ARG A 123 -0.19 -6.15 -9.93
CA ARG A 123 0.41 -7.34 -9.31
C ARG A 123 1.81 -7.00 -8.82
N LEU A 124 2.07 -7.21 -7.54
CA LEU A 124 3.39 -7.13 -6.93
C LEU A 124 3.92 -8.53 -6.63
N THR A 125 5.21 -8.73 -6.90
CA THR A 125 5.93 -9.98 -6.60
C THR A 125 7.10 -9.70 -5.67
N ARG A 126 7.29 -10.55 -4.66
CA ARG A 126 8.32 -10.36 -3.64
C ARG A 126 9.72 -10.46 -4.26
N VAL A 127 10.64 -9.60 -3.81
CA VAL A 127 12.03 -9.53 -4.29
C VAL A 127 12.97 -9.86 -3.14
N GLY A 128 13.72 -10.95 -3.28
CA GLY A 128 14.65 -11.42 -2.25
C GLY A 128 13.93 -12.11 -1.08
N GLY A 129 14.41 -13.29 -0.73
CA GLY A 129 14.07 -14.03 0.48
C GLY A 129 15.32 -14.21 1.34
#